data_AF-A0A1L8CGU1-F1
#
_entry.id   AF-A0A1L8CGU1-F1
#
_cell.length_a   1.000
_cell.length_b   1.000
_cell.length_c   1.000
_cell.angle_alpha   90.00
_cell.angle_beta   90.00
_cell.angle_gamma   90.00
#
_symmetry.space_group_name_H-M   'P 1'
#
loop_
_entity.id
_entity.type
_entity.pdbx_description
1 polymer ?
#
loop_
_entity_poly.entity_id
_entity_poly.type
_entity_poly.pdbx_seq_one_letter_code
_entity_poly.pdbx_strand_id
1 'polypeptide(L)' 'MTDNLEHRMFLGRVVTSDDFSTDKSLVQVGGIWYRYDLSDNSTYDDQAQYSVVNNTGNTLHLQKIK' A
#
# COMPACT_ATOMS: atom_id res chain seq x y z
N MET A 1 2.06 -9.89 22.74
CA MET A 1 2.17 -8.42 22.63
C MET A 1 3.15 -8.07 21.51
N THR A 2 2.86 -8.50 20.26
CA THR A 2 3.82 -8.39 19.14
C THR A 2 3.21 -7.76 17.88
N ASP A 3 1.88 -7.61 17.86
CA ASP A 3 1.10 -7.21 16.69
C ASP A 3 1.36 -5.76 16.22
N ASN A 4 1.87 -4.90 17.11
CA ASN A 4 1.90 -3.46 16.89
C ASN A 4 3.20 -2.93 16.25
N LEU A 5 4.25 -3.75 16.10
CA LEU A 5 5.54 -3.30 15.54
C LEU A 5 5.55 -3.41 14.01
N GLU A 6 5.08 -4.54 13.49
CA GLU A 6 4.98 -4.77 12.04
C GLU A 6 4.02 -3.75 11.40
N HIS A 7 2.83 -3.56 11.98
CA HIS A 7 1.85 -2.56 11.54
C HIS A 7 2.45 -1.16 11.32
N ARG A 8 3.39 -0.73 12.17
CA ARG A 8 4.02 0.60 12.06
C ARG A 8 5.14 0.68 11.04
N MET A 9 5.73 -0.45 10.63
CA MET A 9 6.83 -0.43 9.65
C MET A 9 6.36 -0.10 8.23
N PHE A 10 5.06 -0.27 7.94
CA PHE A 10 4.50 -0.01 6.61
C PHE A 10 3.98 1.41 6.46
N LEU A 11 3.49 2.02 7.55
CA LEU A 11 2.86 3.34 7.53
C LEU A 11 3.82 4.44 7.08
N GLY A 12 3.36 5.31 6.20
CA GLY A 12 4.15 6.39 5.62
C GLY A 12 5.11 5.95 4.52
N ARG A 13 5.21 4.65 4.22
CA ARG A 13 6.03 4.20 3.09
C ARG A 13 5.38 4.61 1.78
N VAL A 14 6.21 5.10 0.87
CA VAL A 14 5.80 5.46 -0.49
C VAL A 14 6.05 4.27 -1.40
N VAL A 15 5.04 3.94 -2.19
CA VAL A 15 5.08 2.94 -3.26
C VAL A 15 4.76 3.62 -4.58
N THR A 16 5.44 3.17 -5.62
CA THR A 16 5.28 3.67 -6.99
C THR A 16 4.65 2.58 -7.84
N SER A 17 4.21 2.92 -9.03
CA SER A 17 3.58 2.00 -9.98
C SER A 17 4.39 0.74 -10.30
N ASP A 18 5.72 0.76 -10.17
CA ASP A 18 6.59 -0.42 -10.30
C ASP A 18 6.39 -1.44 -9.17
N ASP A 19 5.98 -0.98 -7.99
CA ASP A 19 5.68 -1.81 -6.83
C ASP A 19 4.29 -2.45 -6.92
N PHE A 20 3.45 -2.07 -7.89
CA PHE A 20 2.09 -2.59 -8.02
C PHE A 20 2.00 -3.74 -9.01
N SER A 21 1.19 -4.73 -8.63
CA SER A 21 0.64 -5.74 -9.52
C SER A 21 -0.86 -5.53 -9.62
N THR A 22 -1.29 -4.66 -10.54
CA THR A 22 -2.71 -4.33 -10.76
C THR A 22 -3.53 -5.56 -11.19
N ASP A 23 -2.95 -6.45 -12.00
CA ASP A 23 -3.53 -7.75 -12.38
C ASP A 23 -3.92 -8.60 -11.15
N LYS A 24 -3.09 -8.55 -10.10
CA LYS A 24 -3.28 -9.35 -8.88
C LYS A 24 -3.87 -8.55 -7.71
N SER A 25 -4.10 -7.25 -7.90
CA SER A 25 -4.46 -6.32 -6.83
C SER A 25 -3.48 -6.38 -5.64
N LEU A 26 -2.18 -6.49 -5.93
CA LEU A 26 -1.11 -6.56 -4.93
C LEU A 26 -0.16 -5.37 -5.04
N VAL A 27 0.48 -5.04 -3.92
CA VAL A 27 1.55 -4.04 -3.83
C VAL A 27 2.73 -4.62 -3.07
N GLN A 28 3.94 -4.36 -3.54
CA GLN A 28 5.17 -4.81 -2.91
C GLN A 28 5.66 -3.77 -1.91
N VAL A 29 5.85 -4.19 -0.66
CA VAL A 29 6.37 -3.34 0.41
C VAL A 29 7.51 -4.08 1.10
N GLY A 30 8.74 -3.65 0.83
CA GLY A 30 9.93 -4.24 1.46
C GLY A 30 10.20 -5.68 1.06
N GLY A 31 9.86 -6.05 -0.18
CA GLY A 31 10.06 -7.40 -0.71
C GLY A 31 8.93 -8.38 -0.38
N ILE A 32 7.86 -7.93 0.28
CA ILE A 32 6.68 -8.75 0.58
C ILE A 32 5.47 -8.17 -0.16
N TRP A 33 4.64 -9.03 -0.73
CA TRP A 33 3.43 -8.66 -1.46
C TRP A 33 2.21 -8.65 -0.53
N TYR A 34 1.49 -7.53 -0.52
CA TYR A 34 0.26 -7.33 0.24
C TYR A 34 -0.89 -6.95 -0.70
N ARG A 35 -2.13 -7.15 -0.26
CA ARG A 35 -3.28 -6.57 -0.97
C ARG A 35 -3.27 -5.06 -0.76
N TYR A 36 -3.73 -4.31 -1.75
CA TYR A 36 -3.93 -2.87 -1.58
C TYR A 36 -5.38 -2.46 -1.80
N ASP A 37 -5.78 -1.40 -1.12
CA ASP A 37 -7.03 -0.69 -1.33
C ASP A 37 -6.73 0.81 -1.45
N LEU A 38 -7.34 1.48 -2.42
CA LEU A 38 -7.15 2.91 -2.63
C LEU A 38 -8.24 3.66 -1.84
N SER A 39 -7.85 4.23 -0.69
CA SER A 39 -8.81 4.82 0.27
C SER A 39 -9.56 6.03 -0.27
N ASP A 40 -9.06 6.66 -1.33
CA ASP A 40 -9.68 7.83 -1.95
C ASP A 40 -10.79 7.45 -2.96
N ASN A 41 -11.11 6.15 -3.12
CA ASN A 41 -11.98 5.63 -4.19
C ASN A 41 -11.52 6.07 -5.60
N SER A 42 -10.25 6.42 -5.69
CA SER A 42 -9.57 6.83 -6.91
C SER A 42 -9.22 5.60 -7.73
N THR A 43 -9.30 5.73 -9.05
CA THR A 43 -8.75 4.72 -9.97
C THR A 43 -7.23 4.67 -9.81
N TYR A 44 -6.64 3.49 -9.94
CA TYR A 44 -5.19 3.34 -10.03
C TYR A 44 -4.63 4.20 -11.17
N ASP A 45 -3.57 4.95 -10.88
CA ASP A 45 -2.90 5.88 -11.77
C ASP A 45 -1.40 5.52 -11.77
N ASP A 46 -0.89 5.10 -12.92
CA ASP A 46 0.50 4.65 -13.05
C ASP A 46 1.52 5.78 -12.96
N GLN A 47 1.08 7.04 -13.06
CA GLN A 47 1.95 8.21 -12.88
C GLN A 47 1.93 8.73 -11.44
N ALA A 48 1.06 8.19 -10.59
CA ALA A 48 0.90 8.61 -9.22
C ALA A 48 1.80 7.85 -8.25
N GLN A 49 2.17 8.52 -7.17
CA GLN A 49 2.75 7.87 -6.01
C GLN A 49 1.65 7.60 -4.99
N TYR A 50 1.83 6.55 -4.19
CA TYR A 50 0.88 6.20 -3.14
C TYR A 50 1.62 6.02 -1.82
N SER A 51 1.01 6.51 -0.74
CA SER A 51 1.53 6.31 0.61
C SER A 51 0.63 5.33 1.36
N VAL A 52 1.23 4.40 2.10
CA VAL A 52 0.50 3.53 3.02
C VAL A 52 0.04 4.36 4.21
N VAL A 53 -1.26 4.60 4.30
CA VAL A 53 -1.85 5.41 5.37
C VAL A 53 -2.45 4.57 6.49
N ASN A 54 -2.83 3.34 6.18
CA ASN A 54 -3.36 2.39 7.16
C ASN A 54 -3.14 0.96 6.67
N ASN A 55 -3.38 -0.02 7.54
CA ASN A 55 -3.47 -1.42 7.14
C ASN A 55 -4.52 -2.16 7.98
N THR A 56 -5.19 -3.11 7.37
CA THR A 56 -6.20 -3.96 8.01
C THR A 56 -5.88 -5.40 7.67
N GLY A 57 -5.21 -6.09 8.60
CA GLY A 57 -4.68 -7.43 8.35
C GLY A 57 -3.67 -7.41 7.20
N ASN A 58 -3.93 -8.20 6.14
CA ASN A 58 -3.04 -8.33 4.97
C ASN A 58 -3.34 -7.33 3.83
N THR A 59 -4.20 -6.34 4.10
CA THR A 59 -4.55 -5.28 3.15
C THR A 59 -3.97 -3.95 3.61
N LEU A 60 -3.19 -3.32 2.74
CA LEU A 60 -2.66 -1.97 2.91
C LEU A 60 -3.63 -0.97 2.29
N HIS A 61 -4.00 0.03 3.08
CA HIS A 61 -4.79 1.17 2.64
C HIS A 61 -3.83 2.24 2.15
N LEU A 62 -3.95 2.57 0.88
CA LEU A 62 -3.07 3.48 0.19
C LEU A 62 -3.82 4.77 -0.14
N GLN A 63 -3.13 5.89 0.03
CA GLN A 63 -3.62 7.19 -0.37
C GLN A 63 -2.68 7.77 -1.43
N LYS A 64 -3.27 8.30 -2.50
CA LYS A 64 -2.52 9.00 -3.55
C LYS A 64 -1.83 10.22 -2.93
N ILE A 65 -0.51 10.29 -3.09
CA ILE A 65 0.29 11.48 -2.77
C ILE A 65 0.49 12.23 -4.08
N LYS A 66 0.14 13.52 -4.00
CA LYS A 66 -0.06 14.42 -5.12
C LYS A 66 1.18 14.57 -6.00
#